data_AF-A0A2D9UGJ4-F1
#
_entry.id   AF-A0A2D9UGJ4-F1
#
_cell.length_a   1.000
_cell.length_b   1.000
_cell.length_c   1.000
_cell.angle_alpha   90.00
_cell.angle_beta   90.00
_cell.angle_gamma   90.00
#
_symmetry.space_group_name_H-M   'P 1'
#
loop_
_entity.id
_entity.type
_entity.pdbx_description
1 polymer ?
#
loop_
_entity_poly.entity_id
_entity_poly.type
_entity_poly.pdbx_seq_one_letter_code
_entity_poly.pdbx_strand_id
1 'polypeptide(L)'
;GDDDCPLNPDCDNDGAVDGDDPCLANPDCDDDGILDGNDECPMDPDCDDDGLIDSDDGCPMDPDCDNDGILDGDDGCPMDPDCDDDGILDGDDSCPMDPDCDDDGLVDGDDPDSTNPDCDNDGILDGDDDCPLNPDCDSDGAVDGDDPCLANPDCDDDGILDGDDECPLNPDCDGDGVVDGDDDCPMDSDCDDDGILDGDDDCPMDSDCDDDGLVDGDDPCLDNSDCDNDGVLDGDDDCPMDSDCDDDGIVDGDDDCLMDSDCDDDGILDGDDDCPMDSDCDDDGLVDGDDPCLDNPDCDGDGIVDGDDDCPMDSDCDDDGIVDGDDDCPMDSDCDDDGVLDGDDDCPMDPDCDDDGILDVDDYCPSDVDTDGDGICDEVDNCVTIFNPTQIDTDNDDIGDSCECMDVSIVGPDVVCKGEIALYTLEPNISNFDYDWEFSSSGSYVWQSAADASIAIEWFEEGDAFVSIVQECIGGATQIVTLDITVLGSDTDGCNIDIIENSNFEWSVSSNENAIDIHTNSEVDRNYILRLIDMTGKLLVNSEIVGSSHIQINNQFRQGIYLLELQRDNVVERKKIFIK
;
A
#
# COMPACT_ATOMS: atom_id res chain seq x y z
N GLY A 1 140.16 92.91 -3.71
CA GLY A 1 141.32 93.50 -3.01
C GLY A 1 141.41 92.81 -1.68
N ASP A 2 142.45 92.07 -1.35
CA ASP A 2 143.78 91.93 -1.97
C ASP A 2 144.07 90.46 -2.37
N ASP A 3 144.72 90.32 -3.54
CA ASP A 3 145.68 89.32 -4.04
C ASP A 3 145.85 87.96 -3.31
N ASP A 4 145.63 86.84 -4.04
CA ASP A 4 146.71 85.95 -4.54
C ASP A 4 146.12 84.63 -5.10
N CYS A 5 145.78 84.56 -6.40
CA CYS A 5 145.73 83.28 -7.13
C CYS A 5 146.30 83.39 -8.57
N PRO A 6 147.58 83.75 -8.82
CA PRO A 6 148.08 83.85 -10.19
C PRO A 6 148.81 82.58 -10.69
N LEU A 7 148.75 81.45 -9.97
CA LEU A 7 149.56 80.25 -10.30
C LEU A 7 148.90 78.88 -10.05
N ASN A 8 147.69 78.78 -9.49
CA ASN A 8 146.92 77.51 -9.48
C ASN A 8 146.03 77.49 -10.72
N PRO A 9 145.98 76.41 -11.52
CA PRO A 9 145.09 76.34 -12.69
C PRO A 9 143.60 76.15 -12.34
N ASP A 10 143.28 75.95 -11.07
CA ASP A 10 141.98 75.66 -10.48
C ASP A 10 142.00 76.34 -9.09
N CYS A 11 141.41 77.52 -8.95
CA CYS A 11 141.62 78.39 -7.78
C CYS A 11 140.83 77.97 -6.55
N ASP A 12 139.68 77.32 -6.69
CA ASP A 12 138.79 76.90 -5.61
C ASP A 12 138.76 75.38 -5.36
N ASN A 13 139.42 74.59 -6.22
CA ASN A 13 139.64 73.14 -6.12
C ASN A 13 138.37 72.30 -6.27
N ASP A 14 137.45 72.73 -7.11
CA ASP A 14 136.26 71.97 -7.52
C ASP A 14 136.58 70.87 -8.55
N GLY A 15 137.73 70.95 -9.23
CA GLY A 15 138.14 70.04 -10.28
C GLY A 15 137.95 70.57 -11.70
N ALA A 16 137.27 71.72 -11.86
CA ALA A 16 137.27 72.51 -13.08
C ALA A 16 138.54 73.36 -13.15
N VAL A 17 139.02 73.68 -14.35
CA VAL A 17 140.17 74.59 -14.52
C VAL A 17 139.65 75.99 -14.77
N ASP A 18 140.28 77.03 -14.19
CA ASP A 18 139.88 78.46 -14.26
C ASP A 18 139.52 78.98 -15.68
N GLY A 19 139.95 78.30 -16.75
CA GLY A 19 139.61 78.68 -18.12
C GLY A 19 138.23 78.22 -18.59
N ASP A 20 137.74 77.13 -18.00
CA ASP A 20 136.50 76.43 -18.31
C ASP A 20 135.51 76.45 -17.11
N ASP A 21 136.01 76.80 -15.92
CA ASP A 21 135.27 77.03 -14.67
C ASP A 21 134.39 78.31 -14.78
N PRO A 22 133.06 78.18 -14.63
CA PRO A 22 132.13 79.29 -14.70
C PRO A 22 132.14 80.22 -13.46
N CYS A 23 132.57 79.75 -12.28
CA CYS A 23 132.67 80.51 -11.03
C CYS A 23 134.00 80.30 -10.29
N LEU A 24 135.09 80.86 -10.82
CA LEU A 24 136.48 80.99 -10.28
C LEU A 24 136.77 81.13 -8.76
N ALA A 25 135.77 81.35 -7.91
CA ALA A 25 135.92 81.45 -6.47
C ALA A 25 134.83 80.70 -5.68
N ASN A 26 133.89 80.03 -6.34
CA ASN A 26 132.85 79.23 -5.71
C ASN A 26 132.93 77.81 -6.28
N PRO A 27 133.31 76.80 -5.48
CA PRO A 27 133.50 75.43 -5.97
C PRO A 27 132.26 74.70 -6.53
N ASP A 28 131.10 75.34 -6.44
CA ASP A 28 129.74 74.84 -6.71
C ASP A 28 128.91 76.09 -7.07
N CYS A 29 128.85 76.40 -8.36
CA CYS A 29 128.34 77.66 -8.89
C CYS A 29 126.86 77.93 -8.59
N ASP A 30 126.04 76.90 -8.72
CA ASP A 30 124.58 76.92 -8.64
C ASP A 30 124.05 76.44 -7.28
N ASP A 31 124.95 76.04 -6.37
CA ASP A 31 124.67 75.59 -5.01
C ASP A 31 123.82 74.31 -4.99
N ASP A 32 123.97 73.44 -5.99
CA ASP A 32 123.24 72.18 -6.16
C ASP A 32 123.80 71.05 -5.25
N GLY A 33 125.05 71.17 -4.82
CA GLY A 33 125.77 70.20 -3.98
C GLY A 33 126.77 69.32 -4.73
N ILE A 34 126.86 69.42 -6.06
CA ILE A 34 127.91 68.87 -6.91
C ILE A 34 128.99 69.96 -7.09
N LEU A 35 130.25 69.55 -7.28
CA LEU A 35 131.33 70.52 -7.54
C LEU A 35 131.44 70.71 -9.05
N ASP A 36 131.69 71.94 -9.53
CA ASP A 36 131.68 72.30 -10.96
C ASP A 36 132.54 71.36 -11.85
N GLY A 37 133.61 70.78 -11.29
CA GLY A 37 134.48 69.83 -12.00
C GLY A 37 133.87 68.46 -12.27
N ASN A 38 132.79 68.09 -11.59
CA ASN A 38 132.04 66.84 -11.75
C ASN A 38 130.59 67.07 -12.18
N ASP A 39 130.18 68.31 -12.28
CA ASP A 39 128.86 68.75 -12.71
C ASP A 39 128.84 68.90 -14.25
N GLU A 40 127.81 68.36 -14.90
CA GLU A 40 127.64 68.45 -16.35
C GLU A 40 126.99 69.78 -16.79
N CYS A 41 126.29 70.49 -15.88
CA CYS A 41 125.68 71.79 -16.12
C CYS A 41 125.94 72.83 -14.98
N PRO A 42 127.21 73.14 -14.62
CA PRO A 42 127.65 73.91 -13.43
C PRO A 42 127.21 75.38 -13.31
N MET A 43 125.99 75.72 -13.69
CA MET A 43 125.34 77.01 -13.64
C MET A 43 123.83 76.86 -13.49
N ASP A 44 123.30 75.64 -13.53
CA ASP A 44 121.89 75.29 -13.41
C ASP A 44 121.78 74.15 -12.39
N PRO A 45 121.13 74.34 -11.23
CA PRO A 45 121.10 73.31 -10.19
C PRO A 45 120.18 72.11 -10.50
N ASP A 46 119.58 72.09 -11.70
CA ASP A 46 118.61 71.14 -12.25
C ASP A 46 118.85 71.14 -13.77
N CYS A 47 119.73 70.25 -14.24
CA CYS A 47 120.28 70.28 -15.59
C CYS A 47 119.25 70.04 -16.71
N ASP A 48 118.21 69.28 -16.42
CA ASP A 48 117.24 68.79 -17.38
C ASP A 48 115.82 69.33 -17.15
N ASP A 49 115.68 70.25 -16.18
CA ASP A 49 114.46 71.00 -15.84
C ASP A 49 113.31 70.07 -15.36
N ASP A 50 113.63 68.97 -14.67
CA ASP A 50 112.66 67.97 -14.21
C ASP A 50 112.07 68.29 -12.82
N GLY A 51 112.69 69.20 -12.08
CA GLY A 51 112.27 69.64 -10.75
C GLY A 51 113.01 69.00 -9.57
N LEU A 52 113.89 68.03 -9.79
CA LEU A 52 114.91 67.58 -8.84
C LEU A 52 116.19 68.41 -9.01
N ILE A 53 116.98 68.48 -7.95
CA ILE A 53 118.32 69.05 -8.05
C ILE A 53 119.30 67.92 -8.38
N ASP A 54 120.32 68.20 -9.18
CA ASP A 54 121.24 67.18 -9.72
C ASP A 54 121.89 66.29 -8.63
N SER A 55 122.08 66.82 -7.42
CA SER A 55 122.64 66.05 -6.30
C SER A 55 121.69 65.03 -5.67
N ASP A 56 120.39 65.23 -5.82
CA ASP A 56 119.31 64.33 -5.37
C ASP A 56 118.74 63.48 -6.53
N ASP A 57 119.05 63.83 -7.78
CA ASP A 57 118.64 63.12 -8.98
C ASP A 57 119.57 61.92 -9.33
N GLY A 58 118.96 60.79 -9.66
CA GLY A 58 119.61 59.56 -10.09
C GLY A 58 120.16 59.62 -11.52
N CYS A 59 119.63 60.51 -12.37
CA CYS A 59 120.11 60.74 -13.72
C CYS A 59 120.06 62.22 -14.16
N PRO A 60 120.96 63.09 -13.65
CA PRO A 60 120.99 64.57 -13.83
C PRO A 60 121.06 65.17 -15.24
N MET A 61 120.68 64.46 -16.29
CA MET A 61 120.72 64.89 -17.68
C MET A 61 119.57 64.26 -18.49
N ASP A 62 118.72 63.45 -17.87
CA ASP A 62 117.58 62.78 -18.48
C ASP A 62 116.37 63.02 -17.57
N PRO A 63 115.41 63.88 -17.96
CA PRO A 63 114.37 64.38 -17.04
C PRO A 63 113.29 63.34 -16.65
N ASP A 64 113.52 62.07 -16.97
CA ASP A 64 112.65 60.89 -16.84
C ASP A 64 113.57 59.66 -16.94
N CYS A 65 114.20 59.30 -15.82
CA CYS A 65 115.28 58.29 -15.78
C CYS A 65 114.85 56.91 -16.26
N ASP A 66 113.64 56.50 -15.94
CA ASP A 66 113.14 55.14 -16.14
C ASP A 66 112.17 55.01 -17.32
N ASN A 67 111.82 56.14 -17.94
CA ASN A 67 111.03 56.28 -19.16
C ASN A 67 109.57 55.83 -18.95
N ASP A 68 109.01 56.06 -17.78
CA ASP A 68 107.61 55.82 -17.41
C ASP A 68 106.67 56.91 -17.99
N GLY A 69 107.22 58.10 -18.29
CA GLY A 69 106.50 59.26 -18.80
C GLY A 69 106.13 60.32 -17.76
N ILE A 70 106.51 60.14 -16.49
CA ILE A 70 106.49 61.16 -15.44
C ILE A 70 107.89 61.80 -15.39
N LEU A 71 107.99 63.05 -14.95
CA LEU A 71 109.29 63.68 -14.73
C LEU A 71 109.78 63.34 -13.33
N ASP A 72 111.08 63.12 -13.16
CA ASP A 72 111.66 62.63 -11.90
C ASP A 72 111.30 63.54 -10.68
N GLY A 73 111.07 64.84 -10.88
CA GLY A 73 110.63 65.77 -9.83
C GLY A 73 109.18 65.61 -9.37
N ASP A 74 108.32 65.01 -10.19
CA ASP A 74 106.92 64.69 -9.89
C ASP A 74 106.70 63.19 -9.61
N ASP A 75 107.71 62.35 -9.86
CA ASP A 75 107.68 60.90 -9.66
C ASP A 75 108.02 60.50 -8.21
N GLY A 76 107.23 59.56 -7.67
CA GLY A 76 107.43 58.96 -6.36
C GLY A 76 108.62 58.00 -6.31
N CYS A 77 109.03 57.42 -7.43
CA CYS A 77 110.18 56.55 -7.54
C CYS A 77 110.98 56.71 -8.86
N PRO A 78 111.74 57.81 -9.03
CA PRO A 78 112.44 58.22 -10.28
C PRO A 78 113.47 57.29 -10.93
N MET A 79 113.53 56.01 -10.58
CA MET A 79 114.47 55.03 -11.10
C MET A 79 113.80 53.67 -11.33
N ASP A 80 112.49 53.56 -11.11
CA ASP A 80 111.70 52.36 -11.20
C ASP A 80 110.40 52.69 -11.92
N PRO A 81 110.18 52.26 -13.17
CA PRO A 81 109.08 52.76 -13.99
C PRO A 81 107.69 52.20 -13.63
N ASP A 82 107.58 51.54 -12.47
CA ASP A 82 106.44 50.82 -11.90
C ASP A 82 106.72 50.72 -10.38
N CYS A 83 106.37 51.78 -9.64
CA CYS A 83 106.81 51.98 -8.26
C CYS A 83 106.30 50.94 -7.27
N ASP A 84 105.13 50.36 -7.54
CA ASP A 84 104.42 49.47 -6.63
C ASP A 84 104.37 48.02 -7.12
N ASP A 85 104.99 47.73 -8.27
CA ASP A 85 105.11 46.42 -8.89
C ASP A 85 103.75 45.81 -9.30
N ASP A 86 102.77 46.63 -9.69
CA ASP A 86 101.43 46.20 -10.11
C ASP A 86 101.34 45.76 -11.59
N GLY A 87 102.36 46.10 -12.38
CA GLY A 87 102.48 45.78 -13.80
C GLY A 87 101.95 46.84 -14.78
N ILE A 88 101.47 47.97 -14.28
CA ILE A 88 101.19 49.21 -15.01
C ILE A 88 102.39 50.14 -14.83
N LEU A 89 102.69 50.95 -15.85
CA LEU A 89 103.76 51.95 -15.70
C LEU A 89 103.18 53.19 -15.04
N ASP A 90 103.95 53.83 -14.16
CA ASP A 90 103.51 54.97 -13.34
C ASP A 90 102.82 56.08 -14.17
N GLY A 91 103.33 56.38 -15.38
CA GLY A 91 102.70 57.37 -16.27
C GLY A 91 101.33 57.00 -16.88
N ASP A 92 100.98 55.72 -16.90
CA ASP A 92 99.68 55.18 -17.32
C ASP A 92 98.81 54.74 -16.12
N ASP A 93 99.38 54.71 -14.92
CA ASP A 93 98.73 54.31 -13.68
C ASP A 93 97.98 55.48 -13.00
N SER A 94 96.80 55.17 -12.46
CA SER A 94 95.96 56.11 -11.71
C SER A 94 96.44 56.30 -10.26
N CYS A 95 97.18 55.36 -9.70
CA CYS A 95 97.78 55.43 -8.36
C CYS A 95 99.20 54.83 -8.32
N PRO A 96 100.22 55.52 -8.89
CA PRO A 96 101.61 55.06 -9.05
C PRO A 96 102.42 54.68 -7.79
N MET A 97 101.81 54.41 -6.66
CA MET A 97 102.46 54.08 -5.39
C MET A 97 101.61 53.09 -4.57
N ASP A 98 100.47 52.65 -5.11
CA ASP A 98 99.51 51.77 -4.47
C ASP A 98 99.07 50.70 -5.48
N PRO A 99 99.51 49.44 -5.34
CA PRO A 99 99.35 48.44 -6.39
C PRO A 99 97.92 47.89 -6.53
N ASP A 100 96.95 48.51 -5.84
CA ASP A 100 95.52 48.20 -5.73
C ASP A 100 94.82 49.55 -5.42
N CYS A 101 94.55 50.31 -6.47
CA CYS A 101 94.06 51.69 -6.42
C CYS A 101 92.75 51.87 -5.65
N ASP A 102 91.86 50.90 -5.75
CA ASP A 102 90.49 50.98 -5.26
C ASP A 102 90.18 50.04 -4.09
N ASP A 103 91.22 49.37 -3.58
CA ASP A 103 91.23 48.48 -2.42
C ASP A 103 90.28 47.28 -2.60
N ASP A 104 90.14 46.75 -3.82
CA ASP A 104 89.23 45.66 -4.17
C ASP A 104 89.86 44.26 -3.98
N GLY A 105 91.20 44.19 -3.89
CA GLY A 105 91.98 42.98 -3.68
C GLY A 105 92.59 42.37 -4.95
N LEU A 106 92.32 42.92 -6.13
CA LEU A 106 93.11 42.73 -7.35
C LEU A 106 94.27 43.71 -7.37
N VAL A 107 95.30 43.33 -8.12
CA VAL A 107 96.34 44.30 -8.48
C VAL A 107 95.91 44.96 -9.77
N ASP A 108 96.10 46.27 -9.90
CA ASP A 108 95.60 47.07 -11.03
C ASP A 108 95.91 46.45 -12.41
N GLY A 109 97.08 45.83 -12.57
CA GLY A 109 97.47 45.16 -13.82
C GLY A 109 96.66 43.91 -14.20
N ASP A 110 95.99 43.28 -13.24
CA ASP A 110 95.07 42.15 -13.41
C ASP A 110 93.59 42.57 -13.27
N ASP A 111 93.32 43.81 -12.82
CA ASP A 111 92.00 44.39 -12.60
C ASP A 111 91.32 44.85 -13.92
N PRO A 112 90.03 44.53 -14.14
CA PRO A 112 89.26 45.06 -15.28
C PRO A 112 89.08 46.60 -15.33
N ASP A 113 88.96 47.29 -14.19
CA ASP A 113 88.91 48.75 -14.02
C ASP A 113 89.47 49.14 -12.65
N SER A 114 90.78 49.40 -12.58
CA SER A 114 91.50 49.70 -11.33
C SER A 114 91.10 51.00 -10.61
N THR A 115 90.00 51.63 -10.96
CA THR A 115 89.48 52.80 -10.23
C THR A 115 88.08 52.59 -9.69
N ASN A 116 87.52 51.42 -9.92
CA ASN A 116 86.18 51.05 -9.55
C ASN A 116 86.16 49.63 -8.96
N PRO A 117 86.05 49.51 -7.63
CA PRO A 117 86.29 48.24 -6.92
C PRO A 117 85.16 47.22 -7.07
N ASP A 118 84.19 47.48 -7.95
CA ASP A 118 82.98 46.69 -8.22
C ASP A 118 82.46 47.12 -9.61
N CYS A 119 82.98 46.46 -10.65
CA CYS A 119 82.82 46.84 -12.05
C CYS A 119 81.39 46.71 -12.57
N ASP A 120 80.64 45.73 -12.12
CA ASP A 120 79.30 45.44 -12.59
C ASP A 120 78.18 45.83 -11.61
N ASN A 121 78.55 46.30 -10.42
CA ASN A 121 77.69 46.81 -9.36
C ASN A 121 76.77 45.74 -8.78
N ASP A 122 77.25 44.51 -8.69
CA ASP A 122 76.57 43.38 -8.04
C ASP A 122 76.70 43.41 -6.50
N GLY A 123 77.68 44.16 -5.97
CA GLY A 123 77.98 44.28 -4.54
C GLY A 123 79.09 43.35 -4.02
N ILE A 124 79.70 42.54 -4.89
CA ILE A 124 80.95 41.83 -4.65
C ILE A 124 82.10 42.69 -5.22
N LEU A 125 83.27 42.64 -4.58
CA LEU A 125 84.44 43.37 -5.09
C LEU A 125 85.09 42.52 -6.18
N ASP A 126 85.66 43.14 -7.23
CA ASP A 126 86.18 42.39 -8.39
C ASP A 126 87.23 41.33 -7.99
N GLY A 127 88.01 41.59 -6.93
CA GLY A 127 88.96 40.62 -6.34
C GLY A 127 88.37 39.40 -5.63
N ASP A 128 87.12 39.48 -5.18
CA ASP A 128 86.36 38.37 -4.59
C ASP A 128 85.31 37.80 -5.56
N ASP A 129 85.10 38.43 -6.72
CA ASP A 129 84.13 38.04 -7.74
C ASP A 129 84.73 37.07 -8.79
N ASP A 130 84.00 35.99 -9.06
CA ASP A 130 84.35 35.01 -10.10
C ASP A 130 84.02 35.51 -11.52
N CYS A 131 83.14 36.52 -11.66
CA CYS A 131 82.81 37.15 -12.93
C CYS A 131 82.67 38.71 -12.91
N PRO A 132 83.74 39.47 -12.58
CA PRO A 132 83.77 40.95 -12.33
C PRO A 132 83.09 41.91 -13.31
N LEU A 133 82.63 41.46 -14.47
CA LEU A 133 82.02 42.28 -15.52
C LEU A 133 80.57 41.89 -15.81
N ASN A 134 80.02 40.95 -15.05
CA ASN A 134 78.71 40.38 -15.28
C ASN A 134 78.01 40.14 -13.93
N PRO A 135 77.02 40.96 -13.56
CA PRO A 135 76.49 41.01 -12.19
C PRO A 135 75.55 39.83 -11.83
N ASP A 136 75.61 38.74 -12.60
CA ASP A 136 74.77 37.53 -12.53
C ASP A 136 75.53 36.41 -13.29
N CYS A 137 76.51 35.80 -12.61
CA CYS A 137 77.48 34.87 -13.17
C CYS A 137 76.85 33.67 -13.89
N ASP A 138 75.81 33.08 -13.32
CA ASP A 138 75.20 31.85 -13.80
C ASP A 138 73.88 32.06 -14.56
N SER A 139 73.43 33.31 -14.66
CA SER A 139 72.29 33.76 -15.46
C SER A 139 70.95 33.22 -14.96
N ASP A 140 70.80 33.12 -13.65
CA ASP A 140 69.60 32.64 -12.97
C ASP A 140 68.61 33.76 -12.62
N GLY A 141 69.06 35.02 -12.73
CA GLY A 141 68.27 36.21 -12.47
C GLY A 141 68.46 36.84 -11.08
N ALA A 142 69.18 36.19 -10.17
CA ALA A 142 69.73 36.79 -8.97
C ALA A 142 70.99 37.59 -9.34
N VAL A 143 71.25 38.66 -8.59
CA VAL A 143 72.55 39.35 -8.70
C VAL A 143 73.52 38.70 -7.73
N ASP A 144 74.75 38.46 -8.15
CA ASP A 144 75.74 37.67 -7.40
C ASP A 144 75.88 38.11 -5.92
N GLY A 145 75.87 39.42 -5.62
CA GLY A 145 75.93 39.92 -4.24
C GLY A 145 74.71 39.62 -3.34
N ASP A 146 73.55 39.30 -3.92
CA ASP A 146 72.33 38.84 -3.24
C ASP A 146 72.07 37.33 -3.45
N ASP A 147 72.80 36.69 -4.37
CA ASP A 147 72.72 35.27 -4.72
C ASP A 147 73.40 34.39 -3.64
N PRO A 148 72.69 33.42 -3.05
CA PRO A 148 73.27 32.51 -2.07
C PRO A 148 74.31 31.52 -2.64
N CYS A 149 74.36 31.29 -3.95
CA CYS A 149 75.33 30.41 -4.60
C CYS A 149 75.71 30.75 -6.06
N LEU A 150 76.33 31.91 -6.29
CA LEU A 150 77.22 32.40 -7.38
C LEU A 150 77.55 31.57 -8.65
N ALA A 151 77.59 30.24 -8.58
CA ALA A 151 77.94 29.36 -9.70
C ALA A 151 76.88 28.28 -9.98
N ASN A 152 75.83 28.19 -9.17
CA ASN A 152 74.78 27.20 -9.31
C ASN A 152 73.42 27.91 -9.43
N PRO A 153 72.81 27.93 -10.62
CA PRO A 153 71.64 28.75 -10.91
C PRO A 153 70.32 28.28 -10.25
N ASP A 154 70.41 27.29 -9.36
CA ASP A 154 69.32 26.60 -8.66
C ASP A 154 69.99 25.91 -7.45
N CYS A 155 70.08 26.66 -6.36
CA CYS A 155 70.91 26.34 -5.22
C CYS A 155 70.54 25.04 -4.48
N ASP A 156 69.24 24.74 -4.44
CA ASP A 156 68.67 23.65 -3.66
C ASP A 156 68.10 22.50 -4.52
N ASP A 157 68.23 22.62 -5.85
CA ASP A 157 67.84 21.66 -6.87
C ASP A 157 66.32 21.40 -6.90
N ASP A 158 65.50 22.40 -6.61
CA ASP A 158 64.02 22.34 -6.62
C ASP A 158 63.41 22.51 -8.03
N GLY A 159 64.19 23.07 -8.98
CA GLY A 159 63.79 23.34 -10.35
C GLY A 159 63.34 24.78 -10.64
N ILE A 160 63.34 25.66 -9.64
CA ILE A 160 63.19 27.10 -9.76
C ILE A 160 64.61 27.72 -9.76
N LEU A 161 64.78 28.84 -10.47
CA LEU A 161 66.06 29.55 -10.49
C LEU A 161 66.10 30.52 -9.31
N ASP A 162 67.26 30.72 -8.65
CA ASP A 162 67.33 31.51 -7.40
C ASP A 162 66.76 32.93 -7.54
N GLY A 163 66.86 33.54 -8.73
CA GLY A 163 66.29 34.86 -9.03
C GLY A 163 64.75 34.92 -9.05
N ASP A 164 64.09 33.79 -9.32
CA ASP A 164 62.63 33.62 -9.32
C ASP A 164 62.12 32.86 -8.08
N ASP A 165 63.02 32.30 -7.26
CA ASP A 165 62.73 31.52 -6.06
C ASP A 165 62.58 32.40 -4.80
N GLU A 166 61.53 32.17 -4.02
CA GLU A 166 61.28 32.87 -2.76
C GLU A 166 62.10 32.30 -1.59
N CYS A 167 62.56 31.05 -1.69
CA CYS A 167 63.44 30.43 -0.70
C CYS A 167 64.62 29.64 -1.32
N PRO A 168 65.59 30.32 -2.00
CA PRO A 168 66.69 29.72 -2.78
C PRO A 168 67.71 28.80 -2.07
N LEU A 169 67.44 28.28 -0.87
CA LEU A 169 68.30 27.38 -0.12
C LEU A 169 67.50 26.23 0.53
N ASN A 170 66.21 26.15 0.27
CA ASN A 170 65.29 25.20 0.85
C ASN A 170 64.29 24.73 -0.23
N PRO A 171 64.42 23.51 -0.75
CA PRO A 171 63.71 23.08 -1.96
C PRO A 171 62.21 22.73 -1.74
N ASP A 172 61.63 23.25 -0.65
CA ASP A 172 60.30 22.97 -0.09
C ASP A 172 60.05 24.08 0.96
N CYS A 173 59.67 25.27 0.51
CA CYS A 173 59.66 26.48 1.34
C CYS A 173 58.72 26.38 2.54
N ASP A 174 57.55 25.78 2.35
CA ASP A 174 56.48 25.72 3.33
C ASP A 174 56.46 24.42 4.15
N GLY A 175 57.18 23.38 3.69
CA GLY A 175 57.39 22.13 4.40
C GLY A 175 56.24 21.14 4.26
N ASP A 176 55.46 21.22 3.20
CA ASP A 176 54.32 20.36 2.89
C ASP A 176 54.75 18.96 2.38
N GLY A 177 55.96 18.86 1.81
CA GLY A 177 56.55 17.64 1.27
C GLY A 177 56.55 17.53 -0.26
N VAL A 178 56.02 18.53 -0.97
CA VAL A 178 56.25 18.76 -2.40
C VAL A 178 57.49 19.64 -2.55
N VAL A 179 58.16 19.55 -3.70
CA VAL A 179 59.28 20.47 -3.99
C VAL A 179 58.73 21.66 -4.74
N ASP A 180 59.20 22.86 -4.43
CA ASP A 180 58.60 24.12 -4.91
C ASP A 180 58.44 24.17 -6.44
N GLY A 181 59.39 23.62 -7.21
CA GLY A 181 59.29 23.55 -8.68
C GLY A 181 58.21 22.61 -9.25
N ASP A 182 57.70 21.67 -8.45
CA ASP A 182 56.56 20.80 -8.76
C ASP A 182 55.27 21.23 -8.04
N ASP A 183 55.35 22.24 -7.17
CA ASP A 183 54.24 22.78 -6.36
C ASP A 183 53.53 23.95 -7.08
N ASP A 184 52.20 23.92 -7.09
CA ASP A 184 51.37 24.98 -7.67
C ASP A 184 51.22 26.20 -6.73
N CYS A 185 51.49 26.04 -5.42
CA CYS A 185 51.49 27.13 -4.44
C CYS A 185 52.67 27.07 -3.42
N PRO A 186 53.95 27.16 -3.86
CA PRO A 186 55.16 26.86 -3.06
C PRO A 186 55.39 27.58 -1.72
N MET A 187 54.50 28.47 -1.28
CA MET A 187 54.62 29.26 -0.07
C MET A 187 53.44 29.05 0.89
N ASP A 188 52.54 28.13 0.57
CA ASP A 188 51.33 27.81 1.30
C ASP A 188 51.15 26.31 1.34
N SER A 189 51.39 25.68 2.49
CA SER A 189 51.48 24.21 2.58
C SER A 189 50.15 23.44 2.42
N ASP A 190 49.11 24.13 1.97
CA ASP A 190 47.70 23.72 1.88
C ASP A 190 47.02 24.75 0.95
N CYS A 191 47.14 24.58 -0.37
CA CYS A 191 46.81 25.65 -1.32
C CYS A 191 45.33 26.03 -1.33
N ASP A 192 44.44 25.10 -1.00
CA ASP A 192 42.99 25.25 -1.12
C ASP A 192 42.28 25.35 0.24
N ASP A 193 43.05 25.33 1.34
CA ASP A 193 42.61 25.45 2.73
C ASP A 193 41.66 24.31 3.17
N ASP A 194 41.82 23.09 2.63
CA ASP A 194 41.01 21.91 2.97
C ASP A 194 41.45 21.25 4.29
N GLY A 195 42.68 21.50 4.74
CA GLY A 195 43.29 20.96 5.96
C GLY A 195 44.18 19.72 5.76
N ILE A 196 44.38 19.28 4.54
CA ILE A 196 45.40 18.30 4.11
C ILE A 196 46.60 19.11 3.59
N LEU A 197 47.81 18.54 3.71
CA LEU A 197 49.00 19.19 3.13
C LEU A 197 49.12 18.75 1.68
N ASP A 198 49.56 19.64 0.78
CA ASP A 198 49.58 19.36 -0.67
C ASP A 198 50.37 18.07 -1.01
N GLY A 199 51.46 17.78 -0.29
CA GLY A 199 52.22 16.53 -0.45
C GLY A 199 51.52 15.22 -0.02
N ASP A 200 50.46 15.31 0.79
CA ASP A 200 49.59 14.20 1.19
C ASP A 200 48.20 14.26 0.50
N ASP A 201 47.93 15.31 -0.29
CA ASP A 201 46.67 15.54 -1.00
C ASP A 201 46.74 15.03 -2.46
N ASP A 202 45.69 14.33 -2.89
CA ASP A 202 45.54 13.83 -4.26
C ASP A 202 45.00 14.90 -5.23
N CYS A 203 44.38 15.97 -4.72
CA CYS A 203 43.93 17.12 -5.52
C CYS A 203 44.26 18.51 -4.90
N PRO A 204 45.55 18.87 -4.70
CA PRO A 204 46.02 20.06 -3.93
C PRO A 204 45.50 21.46 -4.28
N MET A 205 44.62 21.62 -5.26
CA MET A 205 44.09 22.91 -5.71
C MET A 205 42.56 22.96 -5.70
N ASP A 206 41.91 21.91 -5.21
CA ASP A 206 40.48 21.73 -5.19
C ASP A 206 40.05 21.13 -3.86
N SER A 207 39.54 21.94 -2.94
CA SER A 207 39.26 21.55 -1.56
C SER A 207 38.14 20.50 -1.35
N ASP A 208 37.65 19.90 -2.45
CA ASP A 208 36.55 18.94 -2.57
C ASP A 208 36.81 18.12 -3.85
N CYS A 209 37.74 17.17 -3.78
CA CYS A 209 38.26 16.41 -4.92
C CYS A 209 37.16 15.74 -5.77
N ASP A 210 36.10 15.25 -5.13
CA ASP A 210 35.09 14.41 -5.75
C ASP A 210 33.71 15.08 -5.93
N ASP A 211 33.64 16.38 -5.61
CA ASP A 211 32.48 17.26 -5.76
C ASP A 211 31.24 16.78 -4.94
N ASP A 212 31.45 16.18 -3.77
CA ASP A 212 30.38 15.65 -2.91
C ASP A 212 29.82 16.68 -1.90
N GLY A 213 30.53 17.79 -1.72
CA GLY A 213 30.15 18.89 -0.84
C GLY A 213 30.76 18.86 0.56
N LEU A 214 31.55 17.85 0.90
CA LEU A 214 32.50 17.87 2.01
C LEU A 214 33.83 18.48 1.55
N VAL A 215 34.57 19.01 2.52
CA VAL A 215 35.96 19.37 2.26
C VAL A 215 36.83 18.16 2.55
N ASP A 216 37.84 17.92 1.73
CA ASP A 216 38.66 16.70 1.76
C ASP A 216 39.21 16.38 3.17
N GLY A 217 39.67 17.39 3.92
CA GLY A 217 40.12 17.20 5.32
C GLY A 217 39.04 16.71 6.33
N ASP A 218 37.75 16.91 6.03
CA ASP A 218 36.60 16.40 6.79
C ASP A 218 35.92 15.19 6.11
N ASP A 219 36.28 14.88 4.87
CA ASP A 219 35.73 13.81 4.04
C ASP A 219 36.28 12.42 4.49
N PRO A 220 35.41 11.44 4.78
CA PRO A 220 35.83 10.08 5.08
C PRO A 220 36.49 9.33 3.91
N CYS A 221 36.30 9.72 2.65
CA CYS A 221 36.91 9.11 1.47
C CYS A 221 37.11 9.99 0.22
N LEU A 222 37.88 11.08 0.34
CA LEU A 222 38.72 11.83 -0.63
C LEU A 222 38.56 11.65 -2.17
N ASP A 223 38.40 10.43 -2.66
CA ASP A 223 38.41 10.06 -4.08
C ASP A 223 37.04 9.49 -4.54
N ASN A 224 36.03 9.49 -3.67
CA ASN A 224 34.78 8.79 -3.89
C ASN A 224 33.59 9.44 -3.17
N SER A 225 32.82 10.19 -3.94
CA SER A 225 31.68 11.01 -3.50
C SER A 225 30.50 10.29 -2.82
N ASP A 226 30.60 8.98 -2.59
CA ASP A 226 29.58 8.08 -2.04
C ASP A 226 30.32 6.85 -1.46
N CYS A 227 30.84 7.03 -0.25
CA CYS A 227 31.78 6.13 0.42
C CYS A 227 31.28 4.68 0.56
N ASP A 228 30.02 4.51 0.94
CA ASP A 228 29.40 3.21 1.21
C ASP A 228 28.53 2.69 0.06
N ASN A 229 28.32 3.51 -0.98
CA ASN A 229 27.62 3.20 -2.22
C ASN A 229 26.10 2.98 -2.02
N ASP A 230 25.48 3.71 -1.11
CA ASP A 230 24.03 3.71 -0.91
C ASP A 230 23.27 4.65 -1.88
N GLY A 231 23.98 5.56 -2.55
CA GLY A 231 23.43 6.50 -3.52
C GLY A 231 23.12 7.91 -2.98
N VAL A 232 23.37 8.18 -1.71
CA VAL A 232 23.50 9.51 -1.11
C VAL A 232 24.97 9.96 -1.25
N LEU A 233 25.20 11.26 -1.39
CA LEU A 233 26.57 11.79 -1.42
C LEU A 233 27.00 12.09 0.01
N ASP A 234 28.25 11.86 0.39
CA ASP A 234 28.70 11.96 1.79
C ASP A 234 28.39 13.35 2.40
N GLY A 235 28.43 14.42 1.61
CA GLY A 235 28.09 15.78 2.07
C GLY A 235 26.61 16.01 2.41
N ASP A 236 25.71 15.19 1.87
CA ASP A 236 24.28 15.17 2.16
C ASP A 236 23.88 13.98 3.07
N ASP A 237 24.82 13.10 3.39
CA ASP A 237 24.62 11.86 4.16
C ASP A 237 24.92 12.06 5.67
N ASP A 238 24.03 11.56 6.52
CA ASP A 238 24.16 11.62 7.98
C ASP A 238 25.04 10.48 8.55
N CYS A 239 25.25 9.39 7.80
CA CYS A 239 26.16 8.30 8.10
C CYS A 239 27.00 7.81 6.89
N PRO A 240 27.89 8.65 6.31
CA PRO A 240 28.64 8.38 5.06
C PRO A 240 29.43 7.06 4.92
N MET A 241 29.54 6.25 5.97
CA MET A 241 30.30 5.00 5.98
C MET A 241 29.42 3.77 6.23
N ASP A 242 28.11 3.94 6.33
CA ASP A 242 27.13 2.92 6.65
C ASP A 242 25.92 3.06 5.74
N SER A 243 25.82 2.18 4.74
CA SER A 243 24.83 2.27 3.65
C SER A 243 23.35 2.06 4.03
N ASP A 244 23.07 2.01 5.33
CA ASP A 244 21.80 1.68 6.00
C ASP A 244 21.92 2.25 7.44
N CYS A 245 21.71 3.56 7.55
CA CYS A 245 21.95 4.36 8.76
C CYS A 245 21.24 3.86 10.02
N ASP A 246 20.03 3.34 9.86
CA ASP A 246 19.13 2.98 10.96
C ASP A 246 18.88 1.46 11.10
N ASP A 247 19.56 0.65 10.28
CA ASP A 247 19.53 -0.82 10.27
C ASP A 247 18.13 -1.39 9.96
N ASP A 248 17.31 -0.70 9.17
CA ASP A 248 15.96 -1.13 8.78
C ASP A 248 15.96 -2.14 7.61
N GLY A 249 17.05 -2.18 6.83
CA GLY A 249 17.25 -3.06 5.69
C GLY A 249 16.96 -2.43 4.31
N ILE A 250 16.61 -1.14 4.26
CA ILE A 250 16.62 -0.29 3.07
C ILE A 250 17.97 0.42 3.01
N VAL A 251 18.42 0.76 1.80
CA VAL A 251 19.65 1.57 1.66
C VAL A 251 19.26 3.03 1.61
N ASP A 252 20.01 3.91 2.25
CA ASP A 252 19.68 5.32 2.46
C ASP A 252 19.22 6.04 1.17
N GLY A 253 19.88 5.81 0.03
CA GLY A 253 19.50 6.43 -1.23
C GLY A 253 18.11 6.03 -1.78
N ASP A 254 17.55 4.93 -1.29
CA ASP A 254 16.19 4.44 -1.57
C ASP A 254 15.25 4.62 -0.35
N ASP A 255 15.74 5.08 0.79
CA ASP A 255 14.99 5.29 2.03
C ASP A 255 14.44 6.74 2.12
N ASP A 256 13.16 6.86 2.46
CA ASP A 256 12.47 8.14 2.60
C ASP A 256 12.69 8.78 4.00
N CYS A 257 13.22 8.03 4.99
CA CYS A 257 13.36 8.52 6.37
C CYS A 257 14.70 8.32 7.11
N LEU A 258 15.76 7.75 6.52
CA LEU A 258 17.21 7.77 6.84
C LEU A 258 17.69 7.48 8.29
N MET A 259 17.00 7.92 9.32
CA MET A 259 17.45 7.91 10.71
C MET A 259 16.39 7.34 11.65
N ASP A 260 15.34 6.77 11.09
CA ASP A 260 14.15 6.31 11.79
C ASP A 260 13.65 5.04 11.12
N SER A 261 14.05 3.88 11.65
CA SER A 261 13.84 2.57 11.03
C SER A 261 12.36 2.10 10.90
N ASP A 262 11.41 2.99 11.17
CA ASP A 262 9.96 2.81 11.26
C ASP A 262 9.35 4.22 11.06
N CYS A 263 9.25 4.68 9.81
CA CYS A 263 9.00 6.10 9.52
C CYS A 263 7.62 6.59 10.00
N ASP A 264 6.64 5.70 10.11
CA ASP A 264 5.25 6.02 10.42
C ASP A 264 4.79 5.58 11.82
N ASP A 265 5.70 5.01 12.61
CA ASP A 265 5.55 4.54 13.99
C ASP A 265 4.48 3.42 14.14
N ASP A 266 4.30 2.55 13.14
CA ASP A 266 3.35 1.43 13.18
C ASP A 266 3.88 0.20 13.96
N GLY A 267 5.20 0.09 14.12
CA GLY A 267 5.90 -1.01 14.79
C GLY A 267 6.44 -2.11 13.88
N ILE A 268 6.33 -1.96 12.57
CA ILE A 268 7.03 -2.74 11.53
C ILE A 268 8.26 -1.92 11.09
N LEU A 269 9.33 -2.58 10.67
CA LEU A 269 10.49 -1.87 10.14
C LEU A 269 10.27 -1.60 8.65
N ASP A 270 10.68 -0.45 8.14
CA ASP A 270 10.37 -0.02 6.77
C ASP A 270 10.83 -1.07 5.72
N GLY A 271 11.99 -1.70 5.90
CA GLY A 271 12.46 -2.78 5.03
C GLY A 271 11.61 -4.07 5.01
N ASP A 272 10.78 -4.28 6.03
CA ASP A 272 9.78 -5.37 6.13
C ASP A 272 8.33 -4.86 5.91
N ASP A 273 8.13 -3.55 5.72
CA ASP A 273 6.83 -2.90 5.53
C ASP A 273 6.51 -2.67 4.03
N ASP A 274 5.27 -2.98 3.64
CA ASP A 274 4.76 -2.76 2.28
C ASP A 274 4.28 -1.30 2.07
N CYS A 275 4.01 -0.54 3.15
CA CYS A 275 3.65 0.88 3.10
C CYS A 275 4.38 1.78 4.14
N PRO A 276 5.73 1.85 4.14
CA PRO A 276 6.57 2.51 5.18
C PRO A 276 6.25 3.95 5.65
N MET A 277 5.34 4.65 4.99
CA MET A 277 5.01 6.05 5.26
C MET A 277 3.54 6.24 5.68
N ASP A 278 2.81 5.17 5.89
CA ASP A 278 1.38 5.15 6.17
C ASP A 278 1.03 4.02 7.14
N SER A 279 0.93 4.33 8.44
CA SER A 279 0.79 3.32 9.51
C SER A 279 -0.53 2.53 9.56
N ASP A 280 -1.32 2.60 8.50
CA ASP A 280 -2.59 1.91 8.26
C ASP A 280 -2.73 1.75 6.72
N CYS A 281 -1.95 0.83 6.16
CA CYS A 281 -1.82 0.56 4.71
C CYS A 281 -3.16 0.50 3.96
N ASP A 282 -4.19 -0.08 4.58
CA ASP A 282 -5.46 -0.41 3.94
C ASP A 282 -6.67 0.41 4.42
N ASP A 283 -6.43 1.39 5.30
CA ASP A 283 -7.39 2.34 5.85
C ASP A 283 -8.53 1.66 6.67
N ASP A 284 -8.26 0.56 7.38
CA ASP A 284 -9.25 -0.17 8.17
C ASP A 284 -9.39 0.33 9.62
N GLY A 285 -8.43 1.13 10.08
CA GLY A 285 -8.40 1.73 11.41
C GLY A 285 -7.61 0.95 12.47
N LEU A 286 -6.96 -0.15 12.11
CA LEU A 286 -5.87 -0.77 12.84
C LEU A 286 -4.53 -0.16 12.38
N VAL A 287 -3.51 -0.30 13.22
CA VAL A 287 -2.15 0.03 12.80
C VAL A 287 -1.51 -1.26 12.30
N ASP A 288 -0.72 -1.19 11.24
CA ASP A 288 -0.16 -2.33 10.53
C ASP A 288 0.56 -3.34 11.47
N GLY A 289 1.37 -2.87 12.43
CA GLY A 289 1.99 -3.73 13.44
C GLY A 289 1.03 -4.50 14.39
N ASP A 290 -0.22 -4.06 14.52
CA ASP A 290 -1.30 -4.76 15.25
C ASP A 290 -2.31 -5.43 14.30
N ASP A 291 -2.25 -5.15 12.99
CA ASP A 291 -3.16 -5.62 11.96
C ASP A 291 -2.84 -7.09 11.56
N PRO A 292 -3.83 -8.01 11.59
CA PRO A 292 -3.65 -9.36 11.09
C PRO A 292 -3.41 -9.49 9.57
N CYS A 293 -3.76 -8.51 8.73
CA CYS A 293 -3.58 -8.55 7.28
C CYS A 293 -3.42 -7.22 6.51
N LEU A 294 -2.49 -6.35 6.90
CA LEU A 294 -1.75 -5.30 6.15
C LEU A 294 -2.31 -4.76 4.81
N ASP A 295 -2.60 -5.63 3.84
CA ASP A 295 -2.99 -5.27 2.48
C ASP A 295 -4.51 -5.38 2.22
N ASN A 296 -5.32 -5.71 3.23
CA ASN A 296 -6.70 -6.10 3.05
C ASN A 296 -7.59 -5.74 4.25
N PRO A 297 -8.48 -4.74 4.12
CA PRO A 297 -9.15 -4.10 5.26
C PRO A 297 -10.32 -4.91 5.85
N ASP A 298 -10.40 -6.20 5.52
CA ASP A 298 -11.45 -7.17 5.87
C ASP A 298 -10.86 -8.57 5.64
N CYS A 299 -10.12 -9.04 6.64
CA CYS A 299 -9.24 -10.21 6.60
C CYS A 299 -9.97 -11.52 6.24
N ASP A 300 -11.16 -11.72 6.77
CA ASP A 300 -11.94 -12.94 6.61
C ASP A 300 -13.06 -12.83 5.57
N GLY A 301 -13.39 -11.61 5.14
CA GLY A 301 -14.33 -11.32 4.06
C GLY A 301 -15.79 -11.37 4.49
N ASP A 302 -16.09 -11.12 5.77
CA ASP A 302 -17.44 -11.08 6.33
C ASP A 302 -18.20 -9.78 5.98
N GLY A 303 -17.46 -8.71 5.63
CA GLY A 303 -17.99 -7.39 5.27
C GLY A 303 -17.95 -6.35 6.39
N ILE A 304 -17.39 -6.67 7.56
CA ILE A 304 -16.95 -5.74 8.60
C ILE A 304 -15.45 -5.46 8.36
N VAL A 305 -14.98 -4.26 8.69
CA VAL A 305 -13.54 -3.95 8.58
C VAL A 305 -12.85 -4.32 9.88
N ASP A 306 -11.61 -4.82 9.84
CA ASP A 306 -10.97 -5.45 11.02
C ASP A 306 -10.91 -4.49 12.22
N GLY A 307 -10.71 -3.18 12.00
CA GLY A 307 -10.72 -2.17 13.06
C GLY A 307 -12.06 -1.98 13.79
N ASP A 308 -13.16 -2.39 13.17
CA ASP A 308 -14.51 -2.41 13.75
C ASP A 308 -15.00 -3.85 14.09
N ASP A 309 -14.24 -4.88 13.73
CA ASP A 309 -14.56 -6.29 13.94
C ASP A 309 -14.02 -6.82 15.30
N ASP A 310 -14.86 -7.55 16.03
CA ASP A 310 -14.50 -8.20 17.28
C ASP A 310 -13.74 -9.53 17.05
N CYS A 311 -13.84 -10.12 15.85
CA CYS A 311 -13.14 -11.35 15.45
C CYS A 311 -12.50 -11.34 14.04
N PRO A 312 -11.61 -10.38 13.70
CA PRO A 312 -11.11 -10.10 12.33
C PRO A 312 -10.62 -11.25 11.42
N MET A 313 -10.40 -12.44 11.96
CA MET A 313 -9.84 -13.59 11.23
C MET A 313 -10.82 -14.76 11.09
N ASP A 314 -12.08 -14.57 11.49
CA ASP A 314 -13.10 -15.60 11.58
C ASP A 314 -14.48 -15.03 11.21
N SER A 315 -14.91 -15.22 9.97
CA SER A 315 -16.08 -14.54 9.38
C SER A 315 -17.47 -14.89 9.97
N ASP A 316 -17.50 -15.60 11.09
CA ASP A 316 -18.64 -16.14 11.82
C ASP A 316 -18.17 -16.40 13.27
N CYS A 317 -18.09 -15.33 14.08
CA CYS A 317 -17.37 -15.38 15.37
C CYS A 317 -17.95 -16.42 16.35
N ASP A 318 -19.24 -16.70 16.26
CA ASP A 318 -19.99 -17.53 17.20
C ASP A 318 -20.41 -18.91 16.66
N ASP A 319 -20.03 -19.22 15.42
CA ASP A 319 -20.25 -20.48 14.70
C ASP A 319 -21.75 -20.82 14.51
N ASP A 320 -22.63 -19.83 14.35
CA ASP A 320 -24.08 -20.04 14.16
C ASP A 320 -24.46 -20.33 12.68
N GLY A 321 -23.57 -19.97 11.73
CA GLY A 321 -23.72 -20.16 10.30
C GLY A 321 -24.23 -18.95 9.50
N ILE A 322 -24.42 -17.81 10.14
CA ILE A 322 -24.58 -16.48 9.53
C ILE A 322 -23.19 -15.82 9.53
N VAL A 323 -22.89 -15.01 8.52
CA VAL A 323 -21.62 -14.25 8.51
C VAL A 323 -21.82 -12.96 9.30
N ASP A 324 -20.83 -12.54 10.07
CA ASP A 324 -20.96 -11.45 11.04
C ASP A 324 -21.49 -10.15 10.42
N GLY A 325 -21.01 -9.77 9.23
CA GLY A 325 -21.53 -8.61 8.49
C GLY A 325 -23.01 -8.68 8.06
N ASP A 326 -23.62 -9.86 8.04
CA ASP A 326 -25.06 -10.09 7.80
C ASP A 326 -25.82 -10.44 9.10
N ASP A 327 -25.14 -10.58 10.24
CA ASP A 327 -25.70 -10.94 11.54
C ASP A 327 -26.04 -9.70 12.39
N ASP A 328 -27.21 -9.72 13.04
CA ASP A 328 -27.66 -8.69 13.96
C ASP A 328 -27.00 -8.84 15.36
N CYS A 329 -26.48 -10.02 15.72
CA CYS A 329 -25.77 -10.27 16.98
C CYS A 329 -24.49 -11.14 16.88
N PRO A 330 -23.46 -10.73 16.10
CA PRO A 330 -22.28 -11.53 15.70
C PRO A 330 -21.45 -12.27 16.77
N MET A 331 -21.71 -12.06 18.06
CA MET A 331 -20.96 -12.62 19.18
C MET A 331 -21.80 -13.55 20.06
N ASP A 332 -23.02 -13.86 19.64
CA ASP A 332 -24.01 -14.62 20.40
C ASP A 332 -24.90 -15.43 19.47
N SER A 333 -24.58 -16.72 19.30
CA SER A 333 -25.20 -17.63 18.30
C SER A 333 -26.71 -17.91 18.43
N ASP A 334 -27.40 -17.21 19.33
CA ASP A 334 -28.81 -17.33 19.72
C ASP A 334 -29.24 -15.95 20.30
N CYS A 335 -29.51 -14.97 19.42
CA CYS A 335 -29.64 -13.56 19.82
C CYS A 335 -30.77 -13.31 20.85
N ASP A 336 -31.79 -14.15 20.87
CA ASP A 336 -32.99 -13.98 21.67
C ASP A 336 -33.12 -14.95 22.85
N ASP A 337 -32.10 -15.81 23.05
CA ASP A 337 -31.97 -16.80 24.12
C ASP A 337 -33.12 -17.84 24.15
N ASP A 338 -33.71 -18.17 23.01
CA ASP A 338 -34.80 -19.15 22.93
C ASP A 338 -34.28 -20.61 22.89
N GLY A 339 -33.05 -20.83 22.41
CA GLY A 339 -32.39 -22.13 22.32
C GLY A 339 -32.33 -22.75 20.91
N VAL A 340 -32.83 -22.08 19.89
CA VAL A 340 -32.56 -22.27 18.47
C VAL A 340 -31.36 -21.37 18.09
N LEU A 341 -30.55 -21.78 17.11
CA LEU A 341 -29.43 -20.94 16.66
C LEU A 341 -29.93 -20.03 15.54
N ASP A 342 -29.42 -18.80 15.45
CA ASP A 342 -29.94 -17.78 14.53
C ASP A 342 -29.92 -18.26 13.06
N GLY A 343 -28.84 -18.93 12.62
CA GLY A 343 -28.76 -19.55 11.29
C GLY A 343 -29.80 -20.65 10.99
N ASP A 344 -30.42 -21.25 12.01
CA ASP A 344 -31.50 -22.23 11.92
C ASP A 344 -32.88 -21.64 12.32
N ASP A 345 -32.94 -20.37 12.74
CA ASP A 345 -34.14 -19.68 13.22
C ASP A 345 -34.84 -18.86 12.10
N ASP A 346 -36.17 -18.91 12.05
CA ASP A 346 -36.97 -18.10 11.13
C ASP A 346 -37.15 -16.65 11.62
N CYS A 347 -36.96 -16.40 12.91
CA CYS A 347 -37.06 -15.11 13.58
C CYS A 347 -35.96 -14.86 14.64
N PRO A 348 -34.67 -14.84 14.28
CA PRO A 348 -33.50 -14.75 15.21
C PRO A 348 -33.53 -13.74 16.37
N MET A 349 -34.41 -12.74 16.34
CA MET A 349 -34.48 -11.65 17.32
C MET A 349 -35.75 -11.69 18.17
N ASP A 350 -36.58 -12.72 18.05
CA ASP A 350 -37.87 -12.85 18.71
C ASP A 350 -38.13 -14.30 19.14
N PRO A 351 -38.07 -14.64 20.44
CA PRO A 351 -37.98 -16.03 20.90
C PRO A 351 -39.31 -16.82 20.85
N ASP A 352 -40.28 -16.33 20.07
CA ASP A 352 -41.66 -16.80 19.90
C ASP A 352 -42.19 -16.19 18.58
N CYS A 353 -41.75 -16.72 17.42
CA CYS A 353 -41.96 -16.07 16.11
C CYS A 353 -43.44 -15.76 15.79
N ASP A 354 -44.35 -16.61 16.25
CA ASP A 354 -45.77 -16.58 15.92
C ASP A 354 -46.65 -15.92 17.03
N ASP A 355 -46.03 -15.51 18.13
CA ASP A 355 -46.64 -14.88 19.31
C ASP A 355 -47.70 -15.79 20.01
N ASP A 356 -47.57 -17.12 19.98
CA ASP A 356 -48.53 -18.05 20.60
C ASP A 356 -48.27 -18.28 22.11
N GLY A 357 -47.06 -17.95 22.57
CA GLY A 357 -46.61 -18.07 23.95
C GLY A 357 -45.83 -19.36 24.29
N ILE A 358 -45.45 -20.15 23.29
CA ILE A 358 -44.49 -21.24 23.34
C ILE A 358 -43.19 -20.73 22.69
N LEU A 359 -42.03 -21.08 23.25
CA LEU A 359 -40.74 -20.69 22.63
C LEU A 359 -40.46 -21.61 21.43
N ASP A 360 -39.79 -21.11 20.41
CA ASP A 360 -39.57 -21.82 19.14
C ASP A 360 -38.87 -23.16 19.34
N VAL A 361 -37.90 -23.25 20.25
CA VAL A 361 -37.22 -24.52 20.61
C VAL A 361 -38.17 -25.62 21.13
N ASP A 362 -39.27 -25.22 21.78
CA ASP A 362 -40.27 -26.08 22.40
C ASP A 362 -41.56 -26.16 21.57
N ASP A 363 -41.64 -25.41 20.47
CA ASP A 363 -42.80 -25.37 19.57
C ASP A 363 -42.67 -26.37 18.41
N TYR A 364 -43.79 -27.00 18.08
CA TYR A 364 -43.90 -27.84 16.89
C TYR A 364 -44.09 -27.01 15.61
N CYS A 365 -44.59 -25.79 15.75
CA CYS A 365 -44.89 -24.88 14.66
C CYS A 365 -44.32 -23.48 14.91
N PRO A 366 -42.99 -23.35 15.08
CA PRO A 366 -42.37 -22.10 15.50
C PRO A 366 -42.80 -20.88 14.66
N SER A 367 -42.91 -21.04 13.34
CA SER A 367 -43.32 -19.95 12.44
C SER A 367 -44.83 -19.75 12.22
N ASP A 368 -45.72 -20.54 12.85
CA ASP A 368 -47.19 -20.45 12.70
C ASP A 368 -47.98 -21.19 13.80
N VAL A 369 -49.16 -20.68 14.18
CA VAL A 369 -49.90 -21.25 15.32
C VAL A 369 -50.45 -22.67 15.04
N ASP A 370 -50.48 -23.54 16.07
CA ASP A 370 -51.28 -24.79 16.09
C ASP A 370 -52.52 -24.60 16.98
N THR A 371 -53.61 -24.10 16.38
CA THR A 371 -54.81 -23.67 17.11
C THR A 371 -55.47 -24.80 17.90
N ASP A 372 -55.37 -26.05 17.45
CA ASP A 372 -56.04 -27.19 18.08
C ASP A 372 -55.13 -28.19 18.81
N GLY A 373 -53.81 -28.01 18.68
CA GLY A 373 -52.76 -28.71 19.40
C GLY A 373 -52.56 -30.15 18.91
N ASP A 374 -52.78 -30.42 17.62
CA ASP A 374 -52.65 -31.75 17.04
C ASP A 374 -51.26 -32.09 16.47
N GLY A 375 -50.37 -31.08 16.47
CA GLY A 375 -49.02 -31.16 15.93
C GLY A 375 -48.98 -30.97 14.41
N ILE A 376 -49.89 -30.19 13.85
CA ILE A 376 -49.90 -29.76 12.44
C ILE A 376 -50.23 -28.27 12.45
N CYS A 377 -49.37 -27.45 11.86
CA CYS A 377 -49.52 -25.99 11.88
C CYS A 377 -50.75 -25.54 11.09
N ASP A 378 -51.41 -24.47 11.52
CA ASP A 378 -52.69 -23.99 10.97
C ASP A 378 -52.64 -23.78 9.45
N GLU A 379 -51.51 -23.34 8.88
CA GLU A 379 -51.35 -23.16 7.42
C GLU A 379 -51.51 -24.47 6.63
N VAL A 380 -51.14 -25.60 7.22
CA VAL A 380 -51.14 -26.93 6.58
C VAL A 380 -52.13 -27.92 7.19
N ASP A 381 -52.86 -27.53 8.24
CA ASP A 381 -53.89 -28.34 8.87
C ASP A 381 -55.21 -28.31 8.07
N ASN A 382 -55.63 -29.48 7.59
CA ASN A 382 -56.90 -29.63 6.87
C ASN A 382 -58.15 -29.53 7.79
N CYS A 383 -57.96 -29.37 9.10
CA CYS A 383 -59.00 -29.18 10.10
C CYS A 383 -58.61 -28.25 11.28
N VAL A 384 -57.93 -27.12 11.03
CA VAL A 384 -57.47 -26.02 11.93
C VAL A 384 -58.03 -25.88 13.37
N THR A 385 -59.28 -26.26 13.63
CA THR A 385 -59.94 -26.13 14.93
C THR A 385 -60.36 -27.45 15.57
N ILE A 386 -60.08 -28.60 14.96
CA ILE A 386 -60.53 -29.94 15.34
C ILE A 386 -59.40 -30.96 15.27
N PHE A 387 -58.76 -31.20 16.41
CA PHE A 387 -57.65 -32.13 16.59
C PHE A 387 -57.74 -33.42 15.74
N ASN A 388 -56.86 -33.56 14.75
CA ASN A 388 -56.83 -34.67 13.80
C ASN A 388 -55.41 -35.00 13.27
N PRO A 389 -54.44 -35.42 14.11
CA PRO A 389 -53.02 -35.54 13.76
C PRO A 389 -52.69 -36.46 12.56
N THR A 390 -53.67 -37.27 12.15
CA THR A 390 -53.55 -38.17 11.00
C THR A 390 -53.84 -37.50 9.66
N GLN A 391 -54.39 -36.28 9.66
CA GLN A 391 -54.70 -35.46 8.48
C GLN A 391 -55.39 -36.28 7.38
N ILE A 392 -56.34 -37.14 7.77
CA ILE A 392 -57.06 -38.00 6.83
C ILE A 392 -58.05 -37.14 6.07
N ASP A 393 -57.92 -37.16 4.76
CA ASP A 393 -58.83 -36.58 3.79
C ASP A 393 -59.12 -37.67 2.75
N THR A 394 -60.32 -38.26 2.82
CA THR A 394 -60.65 -39.44 2.01
C THR A 394 -60.98 -39.08 0.56
N ASP A 395 -61.51 -37.88 0.31
CA ASP A 395 -61.93 -37.44 -1.02
C ASP A 395 -61.01 -36.40 -1.67
N ASN A 396 -59.96 -35.97 -0.95
CA ASN A 396 -58.88 -35.08 -1.35
C ASN A 396 -59.39 -33.68 -1.74
N ASP A 397 -60.26 -33.09 -0.92
CA ASP A 397 -60.76 -31.72 -1.12
C ASP A 397 -60.08 -30.66 -0.22
N ASP A 398 -59.02 -31.07 0.49
CA ASP A 398 -58.25 -30.28 1.47
C ASP A 398 -59.02 -29.96 2.76
N ILE A 399 -60.18 -30.60 3.00
CA ILE A 399 -60.91 -30.57 4.27
C ILE A 399 -60.84 -31.96 4.89
N GLY A 400 -60.34 -32.07 6.12
CA GLY A 400 -60.18 -33.38 6.75
C GLY A 400 -61.51 -34.04 7.12
N ASP A 401 -61.55 -35.37 7.04
CA ASP A 401 -62.71 -36.21 7.42
C ASP A 401 -63.25 -35.88 8.84
N SER A 402 -62.38 -35.36 9.73
CA SER A 402 -62.71 -34.97 11.10
C SER A 402 -63.57 -33.70 11.19
N CYS A 403 -63.48 -32.79 10.23
CA CYS A 403 -64.21 -31.53 10.19
C CYS A 403 -65.17 -31.43 8.98
N GLU A 404 -65.24 -32.47 8.16
CA GLU A 404 -66.14 -32.58 7.02
C GLU A 404 -67.48 -33.30 7.34
N CYS A 405 -68.47 -33.14 6.45
CA CYS A 405 -69.73 -33.88 6.49
C CYS A 405 -69.60 -35.17 5.69
N MET A 406 -70.03 -36.33 6.20
CA MET A 406 -70.07 -37.55 5.38
C MET A 406 -70.92 -37.35 4.11
N ASP A 407 -70.36 -37.61 2.93
CA ASP A 407 -71.09 -37.59 1.66
C ASP A 407 -72.18 -38.67 1.62
N VAL A 408 -73.45 -38.25 1.68
CA VAL A 408 -74.63 -39.13 1.64
C VAL A 408 -75.60 -38.75 0.53
N SER A 409 -76.30 -39.76 0.01
CA SER A 409 -77.33 -39.60 -1.02
C SER A 409 -78.64 -40.27 -0.61
N ILE A 410 -79.78 -39.67 -1.01
CA ILE A 410 -81.10 -40.29 -0.84
C ILE A 410 -81.40 -41.15 -2.06
N VAL A 411 -81.62 -42.44 -1.83
CA VAL A 411 -81.93 -43.45 -2.84
C VAL A 411 -83.41 -43.82 -2.77
N GLY A 412 -84.11 -43.68 -3.89
CA GLY A 412 -85.52 -44.04 -4.05
C GLY A 412 -86.05 -43.61 -5.42
N PRO A 413 -87.34 -43.82 -5.72
CA PRO A 413 -87.91 -43.40 -6.99
C PRO A 413 -88.05 -41.87 -7.04
N ASP A 414 -87.43 -41.26 -8.04
CA ASP A 414 -87.54 -39.83 -8.39
C ASP A 414 -88.83 -39.50 -9.16
N VAL A 415 -89.54 -40.53 -9.65
CA VAL A 415 -90.85 -40.41 -10.29
C VAL A 415 -91.84 -41.38 -9.65
N VAL A 416 -92.96 -40.87 -9.18
CA VAL A 416 -94.00 -41.63 -8.46
C VAL A 416 -95.39 -41.23 -8.95
N CYS A 417 -96.38 -42.08 -8.75
CA CYS A 417 -97.75 -41.79 -9.12
C CYS A 417 -98.57 -41.28 -7.92
N LYS A 418 -99.57 -40.45 -8.20
CA LYS A 418 -100.56 -40.05 -7.20
C LYS A 418 -101.29 -41.27 -6.63
N GLY A 419 -101.27 -41.40 -5.32
CA GLY A 419 -101.78 -42.53 -4.53
C GLY A 419 -100.77 -43.66 -4.32
N GLU A 420 -99.52 -43.49 -4.76
CA GLU A 420 -98.46 -44.47 -4.64
C GLU A 420 -97.63 -44.28 -3.37
N ILE A 421 -97.22 -45.40 -2.77
CA ILE A 421 -96.25 -45.42 -1.68
C ILE A 421 -94.85 -45.69 -2.24
N ALA A 422 -93.91 -44.80 -1.94
CA ALA A 422 -92.49 -44.93 -2.26
C ALA A 422 -91.65 -45.08 -0.99
N LEU A 423 -90.51 -45.78 -1.09
CA LEU A 423 -89.53 -45.95 -0.01
C LEU A 423 -88.24 -45.24 -0.42
N TYR A 424 -87.70 -44.44 0.49
CA TYR A 424 -86.43 -43.73 0.34
C TYR A 424 -85.46 -44.19 1.44
N THR A 425 -84.19 -44.34 1.11
CA THR A 425 -83.11 -44.82 1.99
C THR A 425 -81.85 -43.99 1.82
N LEU A 426 -80.97 -43.89 2.80
CA LEU A 426 -79.65 -43.26 2.63
C LEU A 426 -78.58 -44.24 2.15
N GLU A 427 -77.73 -43.78 1.23
CA GLU A 427 -76.48 -44.46 0.84
C GLU A 427 -75.27 -43.49 0.94
N PRO A 428 -74.21 -43.85 1.69
CA PRO A 428 -74.11 -45.04 2.54
C PRO A 428 -75.07 -45.01 3.74
N ASN A 429 -75.47 -46.17 4.25
CA ASN A 429 -76.27 -46.24 5.47
C ASN A 429 -75.37 -45.99 6.67
N ILE A 430 -75.52 -44.82 7.29
CA ILE A 430 -74.76 -44.44 8.47
C ILE A 430 -75.59 -44.77 9.73
N SER A 431 -75.58 -46.03 10.15
CA SER A 431 -76.35 -46.44 11.33
C SER A 431 -76.00 -45.60 12.58
N ASN A 432 -77.01 -45.20 13.38
CA ASN A 432 -76.94 -44.52 14.69
C ASN A 432 -76.98 -42.97 14.74
N PHE A 433 -77.31 -42.27 13.65
CA PHE A 433 -77.61 -40.83 13.71
C PHE A 433 -79.12 -40.58 13.88
N ASP A 434 -79.47 -39.47 14.55
CA ASP A 434 -80.86 -38.98 14.59
C ASP A 434 -81.11 -38.22 13.28
N TYR A 435 -82.04 -38.72 12.48
CA TYR A 435 -82.29 -38.24 11.13
C TYR A 435 -83.61 -37.49 11.11
N ASP A 436 -83.57 -36.21 10.73
CA ASP A 436 -84.79 -35.44 10.49
C ASP A 436 -85.13 -35.47 9.00
N TRP A 437 -86.09 -36.32 8.63
CA TRP A 437 -86.61 -36.43 7.28
C TRP A 437 -87.68 -35.36 7.05
N GLU A 438 -87.46 -34.52 6.06
CA GLU A 438 -88.44 -33.54 5.59
C GLU A 438 -88.95 -33.97 4.21
N PHE A 439 -90.23 -33.72 3.92
CA PHE A 439 -90.79 -33.98 2.60
C PHE A 439 -91.92 -33.01 2.28
N SER A 440 -92.19 -32.84 0.99
CA SER A 440 -93.25 -31.94 0.52
C SER A 440 -94.63 -32.29 1.10
N SER A 441 -95.45 -31.27 1.36
CA SER A 441 -96.82 -31.44 1.85
C SER A 441 -97.76 -32.19 0.90
N SER A 442 -97.33 -32.41 -0.35
CA SER A 442 -97.98 -33.26 -1.35
C SER A 442 -97.95 -34.76 -0.98
N GLY A 443 -97.10 -35.16 -0.02
CA GLY A 443 -97.01 -36.51 0.53
C GLY A 443 -97.56 -36.64 1.96
N SER A 444 -97.76 -37.87 2.40
CA SER A 444 -98.05 -38.20 3.80
C SER A 444 -97.18 -39.33 4.30
N TYR A 445 -96.73 -39.18 5.54
CA TYR A 445 -95.92 -40.16 6.26
C TYR A 445 -96.65 -41.49 6.40
N VAL A 446 -95.99 -42.58 5.96
CA VAL A 446 -96.47 -43.95 6.16
C VAL A 446 -95.69 -44.62 7.29
N TRP A 447 -94.35 -44.52 7.26
CA TRP A 447 -93.43 -45.19 8.16
C TRP A 447 -91.98 -44.65 8.04
N GLN A 448 -91.14 -44.77 9.08
CA GLN A 448 -89.69 -44.57 9.04
C GLN A 448 -88.92 -45.57 9.92
N SER A 449 -87.66 -45.83 9.59
CA SER A 449 -86.67 -46.54 10.43
C SER A 449 -85.39 -45.73 10.58
N ALA A 450 -85.01 -45.44 11.83
CA ALA A 450 -83.71 -44.87 12.15
C ALA A 450 -82.57 -45.89 11.97
N ALA A 451 -82.84 -47.19 12.14
CA ALA A 451 -81.82 -48.24 12.01
C ALA A 451 -81.40 -48.45 10.54
N ASP A 452 -82.33 -48.28 9.62
CA ASP A 452 -82.11 -48.47 8.19
C ASP A 452 -82.02 -47.14 7.43
N ALA A 453 -82.02 -46.01 8.15
CA ALA A 453 -82.08 -44.65 7.60
C ALA A 453 -83.06 -44.55 6.42
N SER A 454 -84.34 -44.85 6.67
CA SER A 454 -85.34 -44.97 5.61
C SER A 454 -86.71 -44.40 5.98
N ILE A 455 -87.42 -43.89 4.97
CA ILE A 455 -88.78 -43.33 5.08
C ILE A 455 -89.68 -43.83 3.94
N ALA A 456 -90.92 -44.16 4.28
CA ALA A 456 -91.98 -44.49 3.33
C ALA A 456 -93.04 -43.37 3.30
N ILE A 457 -93.33 -42.88 2.09
CA ILE A 457 -94.22 -41.73 1.85
C ILE A 457 -95.29 -42.13 0.82
N GLU A 458 -96.55 -41.83 1.11
CA GLU A 458 -97.65 -41.91 0.15
C GLU A 458 -97.88 -40.54 -0.49
N TRP A 459 -97.86 -40.43 -1.82
CA TRP A 459 -97.97 -39.16 -2.53
C TRP A 459 -99.40 -38.90 -3.01
N PHE A 460 -99.96 -37.69 -2.83
CA PHE A 460 -101.38 -37.41 -3.10
C PHE A 460 -101.64 -36.21 -4.02
N GLU A 461 -100.67 -35.32 -4.21
CA GLU A 461 -100.81 -34.16 -5.09
C GLU A 461 -99.84 -34.26 -6.27
N GLU A 462 -100.37 -34.03 -7.49
CA GLU A 462 -99.58 -34.05 -8.73
C GLU A 462 -98.71 -32.79 -8.82
N GLY A 463 -97.48 -32.95 -9.28
CA GLY A 463 -96.51 -31.87 -9.43
C GLY A 463 -95.14 -32.22 -8.87
N ASP A 464 -94.30 -31.19 -8.75
CA ASP A 464 -92.97 -31.31 -8.17
C ASP A 464 -93.08 -31.45 -6.64
N ALA A 465 -92.31 -32.36 -6.09
CA ALA A 465 -92.20 -32.67 -4.67
C ALA A 465 -90.74 -32.93 -4.33
N PHE A 466 -90.42 -33.08 -3.06
CA PHE A 466 -89.08 -33.45 -2.60
C PHE A 466 -89.14 -34.33 -1.37
N VAL A 467 -88.07 -35.07 -1.16
CA VAL A 467 -87.71 -35.66 0.12
C VAL A 467 -86.30 -35.17 0.46
N SER A 468 -86.09 -34.71 1.67
CA SER A 468 -84.80 -34.20 2.15
C SER A 468 -84.50 -34.74 3.53
N ILE A 469 -83.23 -34.64 3.90
CA ILE A 469 -82.74 -35.00 5.22
C ILE A 469 -81.81 -33.90 5.71
N VAL A 470 -81.91 -33.58 6.99
CA VAL A 470 -80.96 -32.70 7.68
C VAL A 470 -79.98 -33.58 8.43
N GLN A 471 -78.70 -33.46 8.07
CA GLN A 471 -77.58 -34.10 8.74
C GLN A 471 -76.87 -33.09 9.64
N GLU A 472 -76.64 -33.44 10.90
CA GLU A 472 -75.69 -32.75 11.75
C GLU A 472 -74.29 -33.33 11.49
N CYS A 473 -73.38 -32.48 11.04
CA CYS A 473 -71.99 -32.82 10.77
C CYS A 473 -71.12 -32.65 12.02
N ILE A 474 -69.88 -33.13 11.94
CA ILE A 474 -68.89 -32.92 13.00
C ILE A 474 -68.61 -31.41 13.10
N GLY A 475 -68.36 -30.89 14.30
CA GLY A 475 -68.19 -29.43 14.53
C GLY A 475 -69.50 -28.62 14.60
N GLY A 476 -70.67 -29.26 14.46
CA GLY A 476 -71.98 -28.60 14.61
C GLY A 476 -72.49 -27.89 13.35
N ALA A 477 -71.82 -28.07 12.22
CA ALA A 477 -72.35 -27.72 10.91
C ALA A 477 -73.56 -28.59 10.55
N THR A 478 -74.46 -28.11 9.68
CA THR A 478 -75.60 -28.89 9.19
C THR A 478 -75.62 -28.94 7.66
N GLN A 479 -75.82 -30.13 7.11
CA GLN A 479 -75.94 -30.37 5.68
C GLN A 479 -77.36 -30.83 5.34
N ILE A 480 -77.94 -30.32 4.25
CA ILE A 480 -79.27 -30.75 3.79
C ILE A 480 -79.10 -31.49 2.46
N VAL A 481 -79.40 -32.78 2.47
CA VAL A 481 -79.41 -33.60 1.25
C VAL A 481 -80.85 -33.72 0.76
N THR A 482 -81.10 -33.40 -0.51
CA THR A 482 -82.45 -33.34 -1.11
C THR A 482 -82.52 -34.19 -2.38
N LEU A 483 -83.59 -34.96 -2.51
CA LEU A 483 -83.98 -35.66 -3.73
C LEU A 483 -85.30 -35.07 -4.25
N ASP A 484 -85.25 -34.54 -5.47
CA ASP A 484 -86.43 -34.03 -6.17
C ASP A 484 -87.29 -35.18 -6.71
N ILE A 485 -88.61 -35.08 -6.51
CA ILE A 485 -89.61 -36.07 -6.84
C ILE A 485 -90.63 -35.47 -7.81
N THR A 486 -90.95 -36.19 -8.89
CA THR A 486 -92.06 -35.85 -9.77
C THR A 486 -93.26 -36.74 -9.48
N VAL A 487 -94.35 -36.16 -8.97
CA VAL A 487 -95.61 -36.88 -8.75
C VAL A 487 -96.51 -36.75 -9.98
N LEU A 488 -96.67 -37.84 -10.72
CA LEU A 488 -97.54 -37.93 -11.88
C LEU A 488 -99.01 -38.11 -11.46
N GLY A 489 -99.95 -37.60 -12.27
CA GLY A 489 -101.38 -37.83 -12.09
C GLY A 489 -101.75 -39.33 -12.09
N SER A 490 -102.90 -39.67 -11.49
CA SER A 490 -103.39 -41.06 -11.45
C SER A 490 -103.68 -41.63 -12.84
N ASP A 491 -104.02 -40.75 -13.79
CA ASP A 491 -104.52 -41.12 -15.12
C ASP A 491 -103.39 -41.11 -16.17
N THR A 492 -102.15 -40.83 -15.76
CA THR A 492 -100.99 -40.71 -16.65
C THR A 492 -100.50 -42.09 -17.11
N ASP A 493 -100.02 -42.18 -18.36
CA ASP A 493 -99.52 -43.42 -18.95
C ASP A 493 -98.28 -43.90 -18.16
N GLY A 494 -98.36 -45.09 -17.54
CA GLY A 494 -97.37 -45.57 -16.57
C GLY A 494 -97.81 -45.51 -15.10
N CYS A 495 -98.81 -44.69 -14.75
CA CYS A 495 -99.47 -44.65 -13.43
C CYS A 495 -100.76 -45.45 -13.36
N ASN A 496 -101.28 -45.83 -14.53
CA ASN A 496 -102.39 -46.76 -14.66
C ASN A 496 -101.95 -48.18 -14.30
N ILE A 497 -102.04 -48.53 -13.02
CA ILE A 497 -102.08 -49.92 -12.60
C ILE A 497 -103.48 -50.47 -12.92
N ASP A 498 -103.75 -50.64 -14.23
CA ASP A 498 -104.94 -51.24 -14.85
C ASP A 498 -106.29 -50.98 -14.14
N ILE A 499 -106.73 -49.71 -14.03
CA ILE A 499 -108.14 -49.43 -13.80
C ILE A 499 -108.83 -49.49 -15.17
N ILE A 500 -109.55 -50.59 -15.46
CA ILE A 500 -110.44 -50.59 -16.62
C ILE A 500 -111.62 -49.66 -16.30
N GLU A 501 -111.62 -48.46 -16.86
CA GLU A 501 -112.72 -47.49 -16.81
C GLU A 501 -114.03 -48.15 -17.30
N ASN A 502 -114.76 -48.77 -16.37
CA ASN A 502 -116.19 -49.15 -16.35
C ASN A 502 -116.51 -50.20 -15.25
N SER A 503 -115.66 -50.38 -14.23
CA SER A 503 -116.05 -51.09 -13.00
C SER A 503 -116.71 -50.13 -12.01
N ASN A 504 -118.02 -50.28 -11.73
CA ASN A 504 -118.65 -49.67 -10.53
C ASN A 504 -118.19 -50.39 -9.24
N PHE A 505 -116.89 -50.61 -9.08
CA PHE A 505 -116.30 -51.38 -7.99
C PHE A 505 -115.38 -50.46 -7.19
N GLU A 506 -115.76 -50.18 -5.95
CA GLU A 506 -114.88 -49.47 -5.02
C GLU A 506 -114.49 -50.45 -3.93
N TRP A 507 -113.19 -50.52 -3.64
CA TRP A 507 -112.65 -51.24 -2.50
C TRP A 507 -111.54 -50.43 -1.85
N SER A 508 -111.32 -50.67 -0.56
CA SER A 508 -110.20 -50.09 0.18
C SER A 508 -109.44 -51.18 0.91
N VAL A 509 -108.16 -50.93 1.13
CA VAL A 509 -107.28 -51.78 1.89
C VAL A 509 -106.68 -51.00 3.04
N SER A 510 -106.66 -51.63 4.21
CA SER A 510 -105.81 -51.22 5.32
C SER A 510 -104.94 -52.40 5.73
N SER A 511 -103.63 -52.18 5.86
CA SER A 511 -102.68 -53.15 6.37
C SER A 511 -102.22 -52.74 7.77
N ASN A 512 -102.03 -53.72 8.63
CA ASN A 512 -101.22 -53.61 9.84
C ASN A 512 -100.21 -54.78 9.87
N GLU A 513 -99.38 -54.85 10.90
CA GLU A 513 -98.33 -55.87 11.06
C GLU A 513 -98.83 -57.31 10.91
N ASN A 514 -100.12 -57.57 11.19
CA ASN A 514 -100.66 -58.92 11.30
C ASN A 514 -101.79 -59.24 10.33
N ALA A 515 -102.37 -58.25 9.65
CA ALA A 515 -103.50 -58.47 8.77
C ALA A 515 -103.61 -57.44 7.63
N ILE A 516 -104.19 -57.91 6.53
CA ILE A 516 -104.68 -57.09 5.43
C ILE A 516 -106.20 -57.12 5.48
N ASP A 517 -106.81 -55.97 5.71
CA ASP A 517 -108.25 -55.77 5.71
C ASP A 517 -108.70 -55.23 4.35
N ILE A 518 -109.58 -55.97 3.68
CA ILE A 518 -110.14 -55.61 2.39
C ILE A 518 -111.61 -55.26 2.58
N HIS A 519 -111.99 -54.04 2.24
CA HIS A 519 -113.35 -53.56 2.28
C HIS A 519 -113.90 -53.43 0.87
N THR A 520 -115.04 -54.03 0.56
CA THR A 520 -115.70 -53.94 -0.76
C THR A 520 -117.11 -53.37 -0.64
N ASN A 521 -117.61 -52.67 -1.66
CA ASN A 521 -118.85 -51.90 -1.62
C ASN A 521 -120.16 -52.65 -2.01
N SER A 522 -120.16 -53.99 -2.18
CA SER A 522 -121.29 -54.75 -2.77
C SER A 522 -122.10 -55.58 -1.75
N GLU A 523 -123.42 -55.37 -1.68
CA GLU A 523 -124.39 -56.03 -0.78
C GLU A 523 -124.75 -57.52 -1.09
N VAL A 524 -123.90 -58.32 -1.75
CA VAL A 524 -124.19 -59.77 -1.95
C VAL A 524 -122.91 -60.58 -2.17
N ASP A 525 -122.86 -61.81 -1.61
CA ASP A 525 -121.78 -62.82 -1.68
C ASP A 525 -121.17 -62.99 -3.09
N ARG A 526 -120.15 -62.21 -3.43
CA ARG A 526 -119.35 -62.38 -4.65
C ARG A 526 -117.94 -62.84 -4.29
N ASN A 527 -117.41 -63.76 -5.10
CA ASN A 527 -116.05 -64.25 -4.98
C ASN A 527 -115.08 -63.30 -5.68
N TYR A 528 -113.97 -63.00 -5.01
CA TYR A 528 -112.83 -62.26 -5.53
C TYR A 528 -111.58 -63.12 -5.40
N ILE A 529 -110.62 -62.92 -6.29
CA ILE A 529 -109.29 -63.50 -6.15
C ILE A 529 -108.34 -62.40 -5.70
N LEU A 530 -107.80 -62.55 -4.50
CA LEU A 530 -106.75 -61.68 -3.99
C LEU A 530 -105.38 -62.28 -4.27
N ARG A 531 -104.49 -61.47 -4.82
CA ARG A 531 -103.09 -61.78 -5.00
C ARG A 531 -102.23 -60.74 -4.28
N LEU A 532 -101.33 -61.20 -3.41
CA LEU A 532 -100.26 -60.34 -2.86
C LEU A 532 -98.98 -60.71 -3.59
N ILE A 533 -98.32 -59.72 -4.16
CA ILE A 533 -97.13 -59.89 -5.01
C ILE A 533 -96.04 -59.00 -4.40
N ASP A 534 -94.83 -59.51 -4.20
CA ASP A 534 -93.71 -58.64 -3.81
C ASP A 534 -93.24 -57.76 -4.97
N MET A 535 -92.43 -56.75 -4.70
CA MET A 535 -91.93 -55.84 -5.74
C MET A 535 -91.00 -56.51 -6.77
N THR A 536 -90.56 -57.75 -6.54
CA THR A 536 -89.84 -58.56 -7.56
C THR A 536 -90.80 -59.25 -8.54
N GLY A 537 -92.12 -59.12 -8.32
CA GLY A 537 -93.16 -59.76 -9.12
C GLY A 537 -93.50 -61.18 -8.64
N LYS A 538 -92.95 -61.65 -7.52
CA LYS A 538 -93.24 -62.98 -6.99
C LYS A 538 -94.57 -62.97 -6.26
N LEU A 539 -95.47 -63.86 -6.69
CA LEU A 539 -96.75 -64.09 -6.04
C LEU A 539 -96.54 -64.75 -4.67
N LEU A 540 -96.97 -64.06 -3.61
CA LEU A 540 -96.84 -64.47 -2.21
C LEU A 540 -98.13 -65.07 -1.65
N VAL A 541 -99.27 -64.41 -1.93
CA VAL A 541 -100.60 -64.86 -1.53
C VAL A 541 -101.47 -64.98 -2.77
N ASN A 542 -102.28 -66.02 -2.85
CA ASN A 542 -103.33 -66.17 -3.86
C ASN A 542 -104.53 -66.84 -3.21
N SER A 543 -105.55 -66.07 -2.88
CA SER A 543 -106.67 -66.52 -2.06
C SER A 543 -108.01 -66.10 -2.67
N GLU A 544 -109.00 -66.98 -2.61
CA GLU A 544 -110.38 -66.64 -2.95
C GLU A 544 -111.07 -66.07 -1.72
N ILE A 545 -111.62 -64.86 -1.83
CA ILE A 545 -112.28 -64.14 -0.73
C ILE A 545 -113.71 -63.79 -1.11
N VAL A 546 -114.61 -63.66 -0.13
CA VAL A 546 -116.02 -63.34 -0.35
C VAL A 546 -116.33 -62.01 0.32
N GLY A 547 -116.76 -61.02 -0.48
CA GLY A 547 -117.04 -59.67 0.03
C GLY A 547 -115.86 -59.05 0.78
N SER A 548 -116.16 -58.18 1.75
CA SER A 548 -115.14 -57.65 2.67
C SER A 548 -114.53 -58.77 3.52
N SER A 549 -113.21 -58.83 3.59
CA SER A 549 -112.48 -59.94 4.21
C SER A 549 -111.30 -59.44 5.03
N HIS A 550 -111.10 -60.06 6.19
CA HIS A 550 -109.93 -59.87 7.04
C HIS A 550 -108.96 -61.02 6.81
N ILE A 551 -107.75 -60.72 6.36
CA ILE A 551 -106.75 -61.73 5.98
C ILE A 551 -105.57 -61.62 6.92
N GLN A 552 -105.41 -62.62 7.79
CA GLN A 552 -104.25 -62.71 8.67
C GLN A 552 -103.01 -63.12 7.87
N ILE A 553 -101.94 -62.33 8.04
CA ILE A 553 -100.64 -62.55 7.40
C ILE A 553 -99.55 -62.96 8.41
N ASN A 554 -99.85 -62.94 9.71
CA ASN A 554 -99.10 -63.57 10.81
C ASN A 554 -97.55 -63.55 10.67
N ASN A 555 -96.93 -62.37 10.56
CA ASN A 555 -95.47 -62.19 10.45
C ASN A 555 -94.77 -62.98 9.32
N GLN A 556 -95.48 -63.38 8.28
CA GLN A 556 -94.91 -64.17 7.18
C GLN A 556 -94.15 -63.33 6.15
N PHE A 557 -94.31 -62.00 6.19
CA PHE A 557 -93.74 -61.08 5.21
C PHE A 557 -92.71 -60.17 5.89
N ARG A 558 -91.66 -59.81 5.13
CA ARG A 558 -90.73 -58.77 5.58
C ARG A 558 -91.44 -57.43 5.48
N GLN A 559 -91.01 -56.49 6.30
CA GLN A 559 -91.43 -55.11 6.13
C GLN A 559 -91.11 -54.60 4.72
N GLY A 560 -92.02 -53.86 4.11
CA GLY A 560 -91.79 -53.28 2.79
C GLY A 560 -93.05 -53.05 1.96
N ILE A 561 -92.84 -52.60 0.73
CA ILE A 561 -93.91 -52.36 -0.25
C ILE A 561 -94.26 -53.67 -0.95
N TYR A 562 -95.56 -53.89 -1.13
CA TYR A 562 -96.11 -55.03 -1.85
C TYR A 562 -97.20 -54.57 -2.81
N LEU A 563 -97.38 -55.30 -3.90
CA LEU A 563 -98.47 -55.08 -4.86
C LEU A 563 -99.65 -56.00 -4.50
N LEU A 564 -100.77 -55.40 -4.11
CA LEU A 564 -102.01 -56.09 -3.83
C LEU A 564 -102.90 -56.03 -5.07
N GLU A 565 -103.24 -57.18 -5.63
CA GLU A 565 -104.10 -57.33 -6.80
C GLU A 565 -105.43 -57.98 -6.38
N LEU A 566 -106.55 -57.33 -6.69
CA LEU A 566 -107.89 -57.82 -6.45
C LEU A 566 -108.60 -58.04 -7.79
N GLN A 567 -108.89 -59.30 -8.10
CA GLN A 567 -109.57 -59.69 -9.34
C GLN A 567 -111.03 -60.05 -9.06
N ARG A 568 -111.94 -59.48 -9.87
CA ARG A 568 -113.36 -59.85 -9.96
C ARG A 568 -113.71 -60.15 -11.41
N ASP A 569 -114.18 -61.36 -11.67
CA ASP A 569 -114.45 -61.84 -13.04
C ASP A 569 -113.24 -61.60 -13.96
N ASN A 570 -113.40 -60.75 -14.99
CA ASN A 570 -112.34 -60.37 -15.93
C ASN A 570 -111.72 -58.98 -15.62
N VAL A 571 -112.06 -58.36 -14.49
CA VAL A 571 -111.49 -57.07 -14.07
C VAL A 571 -110.47 -57.32 -12.96
N VAL A 572 -109.30 -56.72 -13.10
CA VAL A 572 -108.20 -56.79 -12.14
C VAL A 572 -107.86 -55.36 -11.76
N GLU A 573 -107.88 -55.06 -10.47
CA GLU A 573 -107.37 -53.79 -9.94
C GLU A 573 -106.17 -54.10 -9.05
N ARG A 574 -105.15 -53.23 -9.06
CA ARG A 574 -104.01 -53.41 -8.17
C ARG A 574 -103.66 -52.12 -7.45
N LYS A 575 -103.15 -52.26 -6.23
CA LYS A 575 -102.75 -51.16 -5.36
C LYS A 575 -101.46 -51.53 -4.64
N LYS A 576 -100.48 -50.62 -4.59
CA LYS A 576 -99.31 -50.79 -3.71
C LYS A 576 -99.74 -50.59 -2.26
N ILE A 577 -99.31 -51.48 -1.38
CA ILE A 577 -99.54 -51.39 0.05
C ILE A 577 -98.21 -51.49 0.77
N PHE A 578 -98.08 -50.83 1.92
CA PHE A 578 -96.95 -51.02 2.82
C PHE A 578 -97.36 -52.02 3.91
N ILE A 579 -96.62 -53.10 4.05
CA ILE A 579 -96.74 -53.99 5.20
C ILE A 579 -95.68 -53.55 6.20
N LYS A 580 -96.17 -53.04 7.35
CA LYS A 580 -95.33 -52.64 8.49
C LYS A 580 -94.68 -53.85 9.11
#